data_AF-A0A6F9BWA6-F1
#
_entry.id   AF-A0A6F9BWA6-F1
#
_cell.length_a   1.000
_cell.length_b   1.000
_cell.length_c   1.000
_cell.angle_alpha   90.00
_cell.angle_beta   90.00
_cell.angle_gamma   90.00
#
_symmetry.space_group_name_H-M   'P 1'
#
loop_
_entity.id
_entity.type
_entity.pdbx_description
1 polymer ?
#
loop_
_entity_poly.entity_id
_entity_poly.type
_entity_poly.pdbx_seq_one_letter_code
_entity_poly.pdbx_strand_id
1 'polypeptide(L)' 'MVNREVLEQVERGYRMPCPQGCPDSLHEMMKLCWKKDPDERPTFEYIQSFLEDYFTATEPQYQPGDNL' A
#
# COMPACT_ATOMS: atom_id res chain seq x y z
N MET A 1 -23.53 -12.82 8.24
CA MET A 1 -23.25 -11.37 8.22
C MET A 1 -22.52 -11.07 6.93
N VAL A 2 -23.06 -10.19 6.08
CA VAL A 2 -22.38 -9.75 4.86
C VAL A 2 -21.56 -8.52 5.23
N ASN A 3 -20.28 -8.47 4.86
CA ASN A 3 -19.34 -7.37 5.12
C ASN A 3 -19.68 -6.11 4.29
N ARG A 4 -20.95 -5.71 4.30
CA ARG A 4 -21.53 -4.64 3.49
C ARG A 4 -20.95 -3.27 3.86
N GLU A 5 -20.64 -3.07 5.14
CA GLU A 5 -20.00 -1.85 5.61
C GLU A 5 -18.66 -1.58 4.90
N VAL A 6 -17.83 -2.62 4.71
CA VAL A 6 -16.54 -2.48 4.03
C VAL A 6 -16.73 -2.02 2.58
N LEU A 7 -17.69 -2.61 1.87
CA LEU A 7 -18.01 -2.23 0.49
C LEU A 7 -18.45 -0.76 0.42
N GLU A 8 -19.40 -0.35 1.27
CA GLU A 8 -19.93 1.02 1.29
C GLU A 8 -18.84 2.06 1.61
N GLN A 9 -17.94 1.76 2.54
CA GLN A 9 -16.83 2.67 2.89
C GLN A 9 -15.82 2.78 1.73
N VAL A 10 -15.43 1.64 1.13
CA VAL A 10 -14.46 1.62 0.01
C VAL A 10 -15.01 2.36 -1.21
N GLU A 11 -16.31 2.24 -1.51
CA GLU A 11 -16.99 2.99 -2.58
C GLU A 11 -17.01 4.50 -2.33
N ARG A 12 -17.15 4.92 -1.07
CA ARG A 12 -17.05 6.32 -0.63
C ARG A 12 -15.62 6.87 -0.62
N GLY A 13 -14.63 6.04 -0.93
CA GLY A 13 -13.23 6.44 -1.03
C GLY A 13 -12.41 6.17 0.22
N TYR A 14 -12.98 5.54 1.26
CA TYR A 14 -12.19 5.11 2.42
C TYR A 14 -11.07 4.16 1.99
N ARG A 15 -9.87 4.38 2.51
CA ARG A 15 -8.74 3.46 2.45
C ARG A 15 -8.12 3.38 3.83
N MET A 16 -7.52 2.24 4.15
CA MET A 16 -6.90 2.04 5.45
C MET A 16 -5.76 3.05 5.66
N PRO A 17 -5.60 3.58 6.89
CA PRO A 17 -4.45 4.42 7.22
C PRO A 17 -3.15 3.60 7.18
N CYS A 18 -2.02 4.30 7.17
CA CYS A 18 -0.70 3.67 7.27
C CYS A 18 -0.62 2.87 8.58
N PRO A 19 -0.27 1.57 8.54
CA PRO A 19 -0.05 0.79 9.75
C PRO A 19 1.09 1.36 10.60
N GLN A 20 1.03 1.15 11.91
CA GLN A 20 2.10 1.62 12.81
C GLN A 20 3.44 0.97 12.46
N GLY A 21 4.46 1.80 12.27
CA GLY A 21 5.83 1.40 11.90
C GLY A 21 6.03 1.03 10.42
N CYS A 22 4.96 1.02 9.63
CA CYS A 22 5.08 0.84 8.18
C CYS A 22 5.69 2.11 7.58
N PRO A 23 6.71 2.02 6.71
CA PRO A 23 7.22 3.19 6.03
C PRO A 23 6.16 3.79 5.10
N ASP A 24 6.14 5.12 5.00
CA ASP A 24 5.14 5.85 4.20
C ASP A 24 5.19 5.43 2.73
N SER A 25 6.39 5.19 2.18
CA SER A 25 6.58 4.76 0.80
C SER A 25 5.88 3.42 0.48
N LEU A 26 5.79 2.50 1.44
CA LEU A 26 5.05 1.24 1.27
C LEU A 26 3.53 1.47 1.35
N HIS A 27 3.07 2.38 2.21
CA HIS A 27 1.66 2.77 2.25
C HIS A 27 1.22 3.50 0.98
N GLU A 28 2.08 4.34 0.40
CA GLU A 28 1.84 4.94 -0.91
C GLU A 28 1.65 3.86 -1.99
N MET A 29 2.49 2.82 -2.00
CA MET A 29 2.32 1.68 -2.92
C MET A 29 0.97 0.98 -2.71
N MET A 30 0.53 0.77 -1.47
CA MET A 30 -0.81 0.23 -1.19
C MET A 30 -1.93 1.14 -1.74
N LYS A 31 -1.80 2.46 -1.59
CA LYS A 31 -2.80 3.42 -2.14
C LYS A 31 -2.84 3.39 -3.66
N LEU A 32 -1.71 3.18 -4.35
CA LEU A 32 -1.69 2.96 -5.80
C LEU A 32 -2.46 1.69 -6.17
N CYS A 33 -2.24 0.58 -5.46
CA CYS A 33 -2.99 -0.66 -5.66
C CYS A 33 -4.49 -0.51 -5.39
N TRP A 34 -4.89 0.43 -4.54
CA TRP A 34 -6.29 0.67 -4.18
C TRP A 34 -6.96 1.81 -4.97
N LYS A 35 -6.39 2.26 -6.09
CA LYS A 35 -7.02 3.22 -6.98
C LYS A 35 -8.42 2.77 -7.41
N LYS A 36 -9.36 3.71 -7.46
CA LYS A 36 -10.75 3.45 -7.82
C LYS A 36 -10.83 2.94 -9.25
N ASP A 37 -10.16 3.65 -10.16
CA ASP A 37 -9.99 3.23 -11.54
C ASP A 37 -8.99 2.04 -11.60
N PRO A 38 -9.41 0.87 -12.13
CA PRO A 38 -8.51 -0.26 -12.32
C PRO A 38 -7.33 0.03 -13.24
N ASP A 39 -7.50 0.91 -14.23
CA ASP A 39 -6.47 1.20 -15.24
C ASP A 39 -5.35 2.10 -14.67
N GLU A 40 -5.60 2.78 -13.55
CA GLU A 40 -4.60 3.54 -12.81
C GLU A 40 -3.78 2.68 -11.83
N ARG A 41 -4.11 1.40 -11.65
CA ARG A 41 -3.40 0.52 -10.72
C ARG A 41 -2.08 0.04 -11.34
N PRO A 42 -1.01 -0.11 -10.53
CA PRO A 42 0.26 -0.61 -11.03
C PRO A 42 0.14 -2.06 -11.52
N THR A 43 0.99 -2.41 -12.49
CA THR A 43 1.14 -3.80 -12.92
C THR A 43 1.90 -4.60 -11.86
N PHE A 44 1.74 -5.93 -11.87
CA PHE A 44 2.55 -6.79 -11.01
C PHE A 44 4.05 -6.69 -11.30
N GLU A 45 4.44 -6.46 -12.55
CA GLU A 45 5.84 -6.23 -12.93
C GLU A 45 6.43 -5.02 -12.21
N TYR A 46 5.69 -3.90 -12.17
CA TYR A 46 6.12 -2.71 -11.44
C TYR A 46 6.18 -2.95 -9.92
N ILE A 47 5.16 -3.59 -9.36
CA ILE A 47 5.11 -3.91 -7.91
C ILE A 47 6.30 -4.80 -7.54
N GLN A 48 6.61 -5.81 -8.35
CA GLN A 48 7.74 -6.70 -8.10
C GLN A 48 9.07 -5.94 -8.09
N SER A 49 9.35 -5.17 -9.15
CA SER A 49 10.60 -4.39 -9.23
C SER A 49 10.72 -3.40 -8.08
N PHE A 50 9.64 -2.71 -7.71
CA PHE A 50 9.64 -1.79 -6.57
C PHE A 50 9.99 -2.49 -5.25
N LEU A 51 9.43 -3.68 -5.01
CA LEU A 51 9.66 -4.42 -3.77
C LEU A 51 11.06 -5.05 -3.72
N GLU A 52 11.59 -5.51 -4.85
CA GLU A 52 12.96 -6.04 -4.95
C GLU A 52 14.01 -4.97 -4.63
N ASP A 53 13.80 -3.74 -5.10
CA ASP A 53 14.70 -2.62 -4.89
C ASP A 53 14.37 -1.78 -3.64
N TYR A 54 13.42 -2.21 -2.81
CA TYR A 54 12.81 -1.35 -1.80
C TYR A 54 13.84 -0.79 -0.80
N PHE A 55 14.70 -1.64 -0.25
CA PHE A 55 15.71 -1.26 0.75
C PHE A 55 16.99 -0.66 0.15
N THR A 56 17.11 -0.59 -1.18
CA THR A 56 18.29 -0.01 -1.86
C THR A 56 17.97 1.32 -2.51
N ALA A 57 16.78 1.44 -3.12
CA ALA A 57 16.37 2.59 -3.91
C ALA A 57 15.33 3.48 -3.20
N THR A 58 14.48 2.92 -2.32
CA THR A 58 13.35 3.65 -1.73
C THR A 58 13.56 3.98 -0.25
N GLU A 59 13.90 2.99 0.58
CA GLU A 59 14.15 3.14 2.02
C GLU A 59 15.58 2.67 2.41
N PRO A 60 16.64 3.31 1.88
CA PRO A 60 18.02 2.88 2.14
C PRO A 60 18.47 3.07 3.60
N GLN A 61 17.70 3.81 4.38
CA GLN A 61 17.99 4.16 5.77
C GLN A 61 17.08 3.43 6.77
N TYR A 62 16.28 2.47 6.30
CA TYR A 62 15.37 1.72 7.16
C TYR A 62 16.10 1.11 8.35
N GLN A 63 15.52 1.29 9.53
CA GLN A 63 15.95 0.63 10.77
C GLN A 63 14.79 -0.26 11.24
N PRO A 64 15.04 -1.54 11.59
CA PRO A 64 14.01 -2.41 12.12
C PRO A 64 13.37 -1.82 13.37
N GLY A 65 12.04 -1.87 13.44
CA GLY A 65 11.29 -1.50 14.65
C GLY A 65 10.94 -2.73 15.47
N ASP A 66 10.54 -2.55 16.73
CA ASP A 66 10.18 -3.68 17.61
C ASP A 66 9.01 -4.54 17.10
N ASN A 67 8.22 -4.03 16.15
CA ASN A 67 7.03 -4.69 15.62
C ASN A 67 7.03 -4.86 14.08
N LEU A 68 8.10 -4.44 13.37
CA LEU A 68 8.23 -4.53 11.90
C LEU A 68 9.68 -4.74 11.45
#